data_AF-A0A362XDH3-F1
#
_entry.id   AF-A0A362XDH3-F1
#
_cell.length_a   1.000
_cell.length_b   1.000
_cell.length_c   1.000
_cell.angle_alpha   90.00
_cell.angle_beta   90.00
_cell.angle_gamma   90.00
#
_symmetry.space_group_name_H-M   'P 1'
#
loop_
_entity.id
_entity.type
_entity.pdbx_description
1 polymer ?
#
loop_
_entity_poly.entity_id
_entity_poly.type
_entity_poly.pdbx_seq_one_letter_code
_entity_poly.pdbx_strand_id
1 'polypeptide(L)'
;RLNPDFDHSFTLETTLEFDREWGLGSSSTLIAALAQFASVNAYELLDLGFKGSGYDIACATAEGPIRFQRIGKEVSVTPVNWRPTFADELHLVYLNQKMNSREAIAHYRKAQSSDHFLNELSKLSTAISEEALDINRFEELLLEQENLLSSRLGITTIADQLFADRPEGIFTSLGAWGGDFALFTGKKNIPYLKDKGYSTILKLKELCIY
;
A
#
# COMPACT_ATOMS: atom_id res chain seq x y z
N ARG A 1 12.15 23.53 -15.79
CA ARG A 1 11.55 22.65 -16.80
C ARG A 1 12.26 21.31 -16.68
N LEU A 2 11.54 20.19 -16.62
CA LEU A 2 12.15 18.85 -16.43
C LEU A 2 12.68 18.26 -17.75
N ASN A 3 11.95 18.46 -18.86
CA ASN A 3 12.41 18.15 -20.20
C ASN A 3 12.23 19.41 -21.09
N PRO A 4 13.31 20.10 -21.47
CA PRO A 4 13.23 21.27 -22.35
C PRO A 4 12.75 20.96 -23.77
N ASP A 5 12.95 19.74 -24.26
CA ASP A 5 12.58 19.31 -25.61
C ASP A 5 11.10 18.90 -25.72
N PHE A 6 10.42 18.79 -24.57
CA PHE A 6 8.99 18.56 -24.49
C PHE A 6 8.22 19.88 -24.75
N ASP A 7 8.28 20.37 -25.98
CA ASP A 7 7.73 21.66 -26.41
C ASP A 7 6.92 21.53 -27.72
N HIS A 8 5.84 20.75 -27.66
CA HIS A 8 4.91 20.57 -28.77
C HIS A 8 3.46 20.49 -28.26
N SER A 9 2.50 20.78 -29.13
CA SER A 9 1.08 20.66 -28.81
C SER A 9 0.64 19.21 -28.88
N PHE A 10 -0.15 18.77 -27.90
CA PHE A 10 -0.71 17.43 -27.84
C PHE A 10 -2.12 17.47 -27.24
N THR A 11 -2.88 16.39 -27.46
CA THR A 11 -4.10 16.07 -26.72
C THR A 11 -3.87 14.72 -26.06
N LEU A 12 -4.18 14.61 -24.78
CA LEU A 12 -3.93 13.41 -24.00
C LEU A 12 -5.27 12.92 -23.42
N GLU A 13 -5.55 11.65 -23.63
CA GLU A 13 -6.67 10.94 -23.02
C GLU A 13 -6.11 9.78 -22.18
N THR A 14 -6.68 9.59 -20.99
CA THR A 14 -6.28 8.53 -20.06
C THR A 14 -7.52 7.79 -19.60
N THR A 15 -7.43 6.47 -19.51
CA THR A 15 -8.50 5.62 -18.99
C THR A 15 -8.02 4.93 -17.73
N LEU A 16 -8.80 5.03 -16.65
CA LEU A 16 -8.52 4.30 -15.41
C LEU A 16 -9.15 2.90 -15.50
N GLU A 17 -8.36 1.87 -15.26
CA GLU A 17 -8.79 0.46 -15.42
C GLU A 17 -9.31 -0.18 -14.12
N PHE A 18 -9.41 0.61 -13.05
CA PHE A 18 -9.95 0.19 -11.76
C PHE A 18 -10.87 1.25 -11.17
N ASP A 19 -11.68 0.85 -10.18
CA ASP A 19 -12.61 1.77 -9.53
C ASP A 19 -11.83 2.87 -8.78
N ARG A 20 -12.20 4.12 -9.03
CA ARG A 20 -11.57 5.30 -8.42
C ARG A 20 -11.72 5.34 -6.88
N GLU A 21 -12.67 4.60 -6.33
CA GLU A 21 -12.93 4.52 -4.90
C GLU A 21 -12.08 3.49 -4.17
N TRP A 22 -11.28 2.68 -4.89
CA TRP A 22 -10.49 1.57 -4.34
C TRP A 22 -9.13 1.95 -3.75
N GLY A 23 -8.71 3.22 -3.85
CA GLY A 23 -7.45 3.66 -3.24
C GLY A 23 -6.18 3.06 -3.86
N LEU A 24 -6.23 2.43 -5.04
CA LEU A 24 -5.09 1.77 -5.72
C LEU A 24 -4.10 2.73 -6.39
N GLY A 25 -3.95 3.96 -5.88
CA GLY A 25 -2.87 4.86 -6.33
C GLY A 25 -3.08 5.56 -7.68
N SER A 26 -4.32 5.83 -8.11
CA SER A 26 -4.62 6.49 -9.41
C SER A 26 -3.79 7.75 -9.72
N SER A 27 -3.55 8.62 -8.73
CA SER A 27 -2.71 9.82 -8.89
C SER A 27 -1.27 9.46 -9.24
N SER A 28 -0.70 8.48 -8.55
CA SER A 28 0.69 8.05 -8.72
C SER A 28 0.87 7.31 -10.05
N THR A 29 -0.11 6.50 -10.46
CA THR A 29 -0.15 5.87 -11.79
C THR A 29 -0.18 6.93 -12.90
N LEU A 30 -1.00 7.98 -12.75
CA LEU A 30 -1.03 9.08 -13.71
C LEU A 30 0.31 9.83 -13.75
N ILE A 31 0.94 10.11 -12.61
CA ILE A 31 2.25 10.76 -12.56
C ILE A 31 3.31 9.90 -13.26
N ALA A 32 3.32 8.58 -13.03
CA ALA A 32 4.24 7.66 -13.69
C ALA A 32 4.02 7.65 -15.22
N ALA A 33 2.77 7.59 -15.67
CA ALA A 33 2.43 7.63 -17.10
C ALA A 33 2.81 8.97 -17.76
N LEU A 34 2.54 10.10 -17.10
CA LEU A 34 2.93 11.42 -17.59
C LEU A 34 4.46 11.59 -17.63
N ALA A 35 5.16 11.06 -16.63
CA ALA A 35 6.62 11.09 -16.60
C ALA A 35 7.22 10.30 -17.76
N GLN A 36 6.67 9.11 -18.03
CA GLN A 36 7.05 8.29 -19.18
C GLN A 36 6.75 9.00 -20.50
N PHE A 37 5.54 9.55 -20.65
CA PHE A 37 5.13 10.29 -21.85
C PHE A 37 6.03 11.48 -22.14
N ALA A 38 6.35 12.27 -21.11
CA ALA A 38 7.20 13.45 -21.24
C ALA A 38 8.71 13.14 -21.19
N SER A 39 9.11 11.86 -21.04
CA SER A 39 10.50 11.45 -20.86
C SER A 39 11.23 12.22 -19.76
N VAL A 40 10.59 12.33 -18.58
CA VAL A 40 11.13 13.00 -17.39
C VAL A 40 11.24 12.04 -16.21
N ASN A 41 12.02 12.40 -15.20
CA ASN A 41 12.08 11.65 -13.96
C ASN A 41 10.76 11.79 -13.18
N ALA A 42 10.10 10.65 -12.90
CA ALA A 42 8.81 10.62 -12.21
C ALA A 42 8.88 11.14 -10.75
N TYR A 43 10.00 10.94 -10.06
CA TYR A 43 10.19 11.45 -8.70
C TYR A 43 10.42 12.96 -8.67
N GLU A 44 11.12 13.51 -9.67
CA GLU A 44 11.22 14.97 -9.82
C GLU A 44 9.87 15.59 -10.16
N LEU A 45 9.09 14.94 -11.04
CA LEU A 45 7.73 15.36 -11.35
C LEU A 45 6.80 15.33 -10.13
N LEU A 46 6.89 14.27 -9.32
CA LEU A 46 6.22 14.17 -8.03
C LEU A 46 6.61 15.35 -7.13
N ASP A 47 7.90 15.58 -6.91
CA ASP A 47 8.40 16.60 -5.99
C ASP A 47 8.01 18.05 -6.38
N LEU A 48 7.75 18.31 -7.67
CA LEU A 48 7.33 19.64 -8.15
C LEU A 48 5.90 20.05 -7.75
N GLY A 49 5.01 19.10 -7.47
CA GLY A 49 3.58 19.42 -7.26
C GLY A 49 2.81 18.48 -6.35
N PHE A 50 3.27 17.24 -6.19
CA PHE A 50 2.54 16.16 -5.56
C PHE A 50 3.37 15.60 -4.39
N LYS A 51 3.08 16.03 -3.17
CA LYS A 51 3.79 15.54 -1.98
C LYS A 51 3.54 14.03 -1.79
N GLY A 52 4.58 13.25 -1.48
CA GLY A 52 4.46 11.82 -1.22
C GLY A 52 5.82 11.15 -1.03
N SER A 53 5.84 9.85 -0.71
CA SER A 53 7.09 9.09 -0.65
C SER A 53 7.62 8.74 -2.05
N GLY A 54 6.73 8.56 -3.03
CA GLY A 54 7.07 8.00 -4.35
C GLY A 54 7.02 6.47 -4.39
N TYR A 55 6.58 5.82 -3.32
CA TYR A 55 6.40 4.36 -3.29
C TYR A 55 5.48 3.87 -4.40
N ASP A 56 4.28 4.45 -4.50
CA ASP A 56 3.30 4.08 -5.53
C ASP A 56 3.82 4.30 -6.97
N ILE A 57 4.73 5.26 -7.19
CA ILE A 57 5.39 5.45 -8.50
C ILE A 57 6.31 4.26 -8.79
N ALA A 58 7.06 3.81 -7.78
CA ALA A 58 7.88 2.61 -7.93
C ALA A 58 7.02 1.37 -8.23
N CYS A 59 5.87 1.24 -7.56
CA CYS A 59 4.91 0.15 -7.83
C CYS A 59 4.30 0.24 -9.24
N ALA A 60 4.00 1.45 -9.74
CA ALA A 60 3.36 1.64 -11.05
C ALA A 60 4.20 1.13 -12.23
N THR A 61 5.52 1.03 -12.07
CA THR A 61 6.43 0.51 -13.10
C THR A 61 7.13 -0.79 -12.69
N ALA A 62 6.73 -1.40 -11.58
CA ALA A 62 7.34 -2.64 -11.10
C ALA A 62 6.76 -3.86 -11.82
N GLU A 63 7.61 -4.84 -12.12
CA GLU A 63 7.22 -6.11 -12.73
C GLU A 63 6.94 -7.22 -11.68
N GLY A 64 6.93 -6.86 -10.40
CA GLY A 64 6.75 -7.79 -9.28
C GLY A 64 6.95 -7.11 -7.93
N PRO A 65 7.08 -7.89 -6.84
CA PRO A 65 7.28 -7.34 -5.51
C PRO A 65 8.59 -6.56 -5.40
N ILE A 66 8.56 -5.42 -4.72
CA ILE A 66 9.71 -4.54 -4.54
C ILE A 66 9.90 -4.17 -3.07
N ARG A 67 11.16 -4.01 -2.68
CA ARG A 67 11.55 -3.24 -1.50
C ARG A 67 11.90 -1.83 -1.96
N PHE A 68 11.23 -0.85 -1.36
CA PHE A 68 11.42 0.56 -1.64
C PHE A 68 12.04 1.25 -0.44
N GLN A 69 13.03 2.11 -0.69
CA GLN A 69 13.59 2.99 0.31
C GLN A 69 13.80 4.38 -0.29
N ARG A 70 13.46 5.42 0.47
CA ARG A 70 13.78 6.80 0.12
C ARG A 70 14.48 7.50 1.28
N ILE A 71 15.69 7.99 1.04
CA ILE A 71 16.48 8.78 1.99
C ILE A 71 16.68 10.16 1.37
N GLY A 72 15.92 11.14 1.85
CA GLY A 72 15.87 12.46 1.23
C GLY A 72 15.38 12.39 -0.23
N LYS A 73 16.27 12.69 -1.17
CA LYS A 73 16.00 12.62 -2.62
C LYS A 73 16.44 11.31 -3.26
N GLU A 74 17.24 10.51 -2.56
CA GLU A 74 17.74 9.25 -3.09
C GLU A 74 16.66 8.18 -2.94
N VAL A 75 16.34 7.52 -4.05
CA VAL A 75 15.36 6.44 -4.12
C VAL A 75 16.09 5.16 -4.50
N SER A 76 15.88 4.11 -3.71
CA SER A 76 16.33 2.75 -3.97
C SER A 76 15.12 1.84 -4.14
N VAL A 77 15.08 1.12 -5.26
CA VAL A 77 14.05 0.12 -5.57
C VAL A 77 14.78 -1.19 -5.86
N THR A 78 14.53 -2.20 -5.03
CA THR A 78 15.13 -3.53 -5.17
C THR A 78 14.03 -4.56 -5.39
N PRO A 79 14.06 -5.34 -6.49
CA PRO A 79 13.14 -6.47 -6.66
C PRO A 79 13.29 -7.48 -5.51
N VAL A 80 12.17 -8.04 -5.06
CA VAL A 80 12.14 -9.07 -4.02
C VAL A 80 11.42 -10.30 -4.57
N ASN A 81 12.01 -11.48 -4.38
CA ASN A 81 11.37 -12.73 -4.76
C ASN A 81 10.38 -13.18 -3.68
N TRP A 82 9.30 -12.42 -3.49
CA TRP A 82 8.26 -12.76 -2.52
C TRP A 82 7.21 -13.63 -3.18
N ARG A 83 7.30 -14.95 -2.98
CA ARG A 83 6.36 -15.96 -3.50
C ARG A 83 5.87 -16.86 -2.37
N PRO A 84 5.06 -16.34 -1.43
CA PRO A 84 4.67 -17.11 -0.26
C PRO A 84 3.81 -18.31 -0.68
N THR A 85 4.05 -19.46 -0.05
CA THR A 85 3.27 -20.69 -0.25
C THR A 85 1.80 -20.54 0.15
N PHE A 86 1.50 -19.54 0.99
CA PHE A 86 0.18 -19.20 1.51
C PHE A 86 -0.51 -18.04 0.77
N ALA A 87 -0.03 -17.63 -0.42
CA ALA A 87 -0.64 -16.54 -1.19
C ALA A 87 -2.15 -16.73 -1.44
N ASP A 88 -2.63 -17.97 -1.52
CA ASP A 88 -4.05 -18.31 -1.71
C ASP A 88 -4.94 -18.01 -0.50
N GLU A 89 -4.35 -17.69 0.64
CA GLU A 89 -5.03 -17.26 1.86
C GLU A 89 -5.18 -15.74 1.93
N LEU A 90 -4.49 -15.00 1.06
CA LEU A 90 -4.43 -13.55 1.09
C LEU A 90 -5.54 -12.91 0.23
N HIS A 91 -6.34 -12.05 0.86
CA HIS A 91 -7.48 -11.39 0.26
C HIS A 91 -7.43 -9.89 0.52
N LEU A 92 -7.79 -9.08 -0.46
CA LEU A 92 -7.99 -7.65 -0.34
C LEU A 92 -9.49 -7.41 -0.14
N VAL A 93 -9.86 -6.89 1.04
CA VAL A 93 -11.24 -6.59 1.43
C VAL A 93 -11.47 -5.09 1.36
N TYR A 94 -12.36 -4.64 0.48
CA TYR A 94 -12.72 -3.23 0.40
C TYR A 94 -13.65 -2.88 1.56
N LEU A 95 -13.27 -1.89 2.37
CA LEU A 95 -13.98 -1.52 3.60
C LEU A 95 -15.13 -0.55 3.38
N ASN A 96 -15.52 -0.30 2.12
CA ASN A 96 -16.59 0.63 1.74
C ASN A 96 -16.38 2.08 2.23
N GLN A 97 -15.14 2.44 2.53
CA GLN A 97 -14.79 3.76 3.03
C GLN A 97 -13.54 4.25 2.33
N LYS A 98 -13.68 5.22 1.43
CA LYS A 98 -12.52 5.83 0.78
C LYS A 98 -11.71 6.68 1.74
N MET A 99 -10.40 6.49 1.78
CA MET A 99 -9.52 7.34 2.58
C MET A 99 -9.01 8.57 1.83
N ASN A 100 -8.96 9.70 2.55
CA ASN A 100 -8.28 10.88 2.06
C ASN A 100 -6.79 10.83 2.39
N SER A 101 -5.97 10.43 1.42
CA SER A 101 -4.52 10.29 1.60
C SER A 101 -3.84 11.60 2.04
N ARG A 102 -4.38 12.78 1.66
CA ARG A 102 -3.80 14.07 2.09
C ARG A 102 -3.96 14.29 3.59
N GLU A 103 -5.14 13.97 4.12
CA GLU A 103 -5.42 14.08 5.56
C GLU A 103 -4.61 13.07 6.36
N ALA A 104 -4.51 11.83 5.87
CA ALA A 104 -3.68 10.80 6.50
C ALA A 104 -2.19 11.20 6.55
N ILE A 105 -1.64 11.73 5.45
CA ILE A 105 -0.27 12.25 5.40
C ILE A 105 -0.10 13.43 6.36
N ALA A 106 -1.06 14.36 6.40
CA ALA A 106 -1.02 15.49 7.32
C ALA A 106 -1.04 15.03 8.78
N HIS A 107 -1.85 14.02 9.10
CA HIS A 107 -1.90 13.41 10.43
C HIS A 107 -0.58 12.71 10.80
N TYR A 108 -0.04 11.87 9.93
CA TYR A 108 1.24 11.19 10.15
C TYR A 108 2.36 12.17 10.49
N ARG A 109 2.41 13.32 9.80
CA ARG A 109 3.43 14.37 9.97
C ARG A 109 3.28 15.21 11.23
N LYS A 110 2.19 15.07 12.02
CA LYS A 110 2.01 15.80 13.28
C LYS A 110 3.02 15.40 14.35
N ALA A 111 3.59 14.21 14.25
CA ALA A 111 4.65 13.74 15.12
C ALA A 111 5.82 13.22 14.29
N GLN A 112 7.02 13.31 14.83
CA GLN A 112 8.19 12.66 14.27
C GLN A 112 8.30 11.23 14.78
N SER A 113 8.76 10.34 13.91
CA SER A 113 9.06 8.97 14.27
C SER A 113 10.45 8.89 14.88
N SER A 114 10.60 8.17 16.00
CA SER A 114 11.92 7.95 16.59
C SER A 114 12.72 6.95 15.78
N ASP A 115 14.05 7.03 15.85
CA ASP A 115 14.94 6.07 15.19
C ASP A 115 14.66 4.63 15.65
N HIS A 116 14.34 4.45 16.93
CA HIS A 116 13.91 3.16 17.46
C HIS A 116 12.67 2.63 16.73
N PHE A 117 11.60 3.43 16.62
CA PHE A 117 10.40 3.03 15.91
C PHE A 117 10.68 2.69 14.44
N LEU A 118 11.48 3.52 13.75
CA LEU A 118 11.83 3.30 12.35
C LEU A 118 12.64 2.01 12.15
N ASN A 119 13.57 1.72 13.05
CA ASN A 119 14.36 0.50 13.03
C ASN A 119 13.48 -0.74 13.26
N GLU A 120 12.59 -0.72 14.25
CA GLU A 120 11.68 -1.83 14.51
C GLU A 120 10.70 -2.06 13.34
N LEU A 121 10.12 -0.99 12.78
CA LEU A 121 9.25 -1.08 11.62
C LEU A 121 9.99 -1.64 10.39
N SER A 122 11.25 -1.25 10.20
CA SER A 122 12.10 -1.76 9.11
C SER A 122 12.40 -3.24 9.29
N LYS A 123 12.74 -3.69 10.51
CA LYS A 123 12.95 -5.11 10.81
C LYS A 123 11.70 -5.94 10.53
N LEU A 124 10.53 -5.48 10.98
CA LEU A 124 9.26 -6.15 10.72
C LEU A 124 8.97 -6.25 9.22
N SER A 125 9.18 -5.17 8.46
CA SER A 125 8.97 -5.17 7.01
C SER A 125 9.87 -6.17 6.28
N THR A 126 11.14 -6.29 6.70
CA THR A 126 12.06 -7.32 6.18
C THR A 126 11.61 -8.71 6.58
N ALA A 127 11.28 -8.95 7.86
CA ALA A 127 10.84 -10.26 8.34
C ALA A 127 9.56 -10.74 7.63
N ILE A 128 8.60 -9.86 7.39
CA ILE A 128 7.35 -10.18 6.65
C ILE A 128 7.65 -10.70 5.24
N SER A 129 8.66 -10.13 4.57
CA SER A 129 8.99 -10.48 3.19
C SER A 129 10.02 -11.60 3.06
N GLU A 130 10.89 -11.80 4.05
CA GLU A 130 12.04 -12.72 3.97
C GLU A 130 11.95 -13.91 4.93
N GLU A 131 11.24 -13.80 6.06
CA GLU A 131 11.22 -14.82 7.12
C GLU A 131 9.86 -15.51 7.30
N ALA A 132 8.77 -14.93 6.79
CA ALA A 132 7.44 -15.50 6.89
C ALA A 132 7.24 -16.66 5.89
N LEU A 133 7.58 -17.88 6.32
CA LEU A 133 7.51 -19.10 5.49
C LEU A 133 6.13 -19.76 5.47
N ASP A 134 5.28 -19.45 6.44
CA ASP A 134 3.91 -19.94 6.56
C ASP A 134 2.94 -18.84 7.02
N ILE A 135 1.64 -19.12 6.91
CA ILE A 135 0.59 -18.15 7.22
C ILE A 135 0.61 -17.71 8.69
N ASN A 136 0.93 -18.62 9.63
CA ASN A 136 0.93 -18.28 11.06
C ASN A 136 2.02 -17.27 11.36
N ARG A 137 3.25 -17.50 10.87
CA ARG A 137 4.35 -16.56 11.07
C ARG A 137 4.09 -15.22 10.38
N PHE A 138 3.48 -15.25 9.20
CA PHE A 138 3.06 -14.04 8.49
C PHE A 138 2.04 -13.24 9.31
N GLU A 139 1.03 -13.91 9.87
CA GLU A 139 0.01 -13.28 10.69
C GLU A 139 0.58 -12.66 11.97
N GLU A 140 1.48 -13.37 12.66
CA GLU A 140 2.19 -12.84 13.84
C GLU A 140 2.92 -11.53 13.52
N LEU A 141 3.72 -11.52 12.46
CA LEU A 141 4.51 -10.36 12.05
C LEU A 141 3.63 -9.17 11.61
N LEU A 142 2.53 -9.45 10.92
CA LEU A 142 1.56 -8.41 10.54
C LEU A 142 0.86 -7.83 11.76
N LEU A 143 0.48 -8.64 12.75
CA LEU A 143 -0.11 -8.15 14.00
C LEU A 143 0.88 -7.30 14.79
N GLU A 144 2.15 -7.69 14.85
CA GLU A 144 3.20 -6.89 15.48
C GLU A 144 3.37 -5.53 14.77
N GLN A 145 3.43 -5.52 13.44
CA GLN A 145 3.53 -4.30 12.64
C GLN A 145 2.30 -3.40 12.80
N GLU A 146 1.09 -3.98 12.77
CA GLU A 146 -0.17 -3.26 12.92
C GLU A 146 -0.24 -2.58 14.30
N ASN A 147 0.13 -3.29 15.37
CA ASN A 147 0.13 -2.72 16.72
C ASN A 147 1.18 -1.61 16.89
N LEU A 148 2.37 -1.79 16.33
CA LEU A 148 3.44 -0.79 16.35
C LEU A 148 3.00 0.50 15.64
N LEU A 149 2.38 0.38 14.46
CA LEU A 149 1.85 1.51 13.69
C LEU A 149 0.67 2.18 14.39
N SER A 150 -0.30 1.40 14.88
CA SER A 150 -1.45 1.88 15.65
C SER A 150 -1.03 2.78 16.81
N SER A 151 -0.05 2.33 17.61
CA SER A 151 0.50 3.09 18.73
C SER A 151 1.12 4.42 18.26
N ARG A 152 1.93 4.38 17.19
CA ARG A 152 2.60 5.57 16.65
C ARG A 152 1.63 6.57 16.02
N LEU A 153 0.60 6.08 15.34
CA LEU A 153 -0.39 6.91 14.64
C LEU A 153 -1.48 7.41 15.60
N GLY A 154 -1.70 6.75 16.73
CA GLY A 154 -2.85 7.00 17.60
C GLY A 154 -4.17 6.63 16.91
N ILE A 155 -4.14 5.61 16.06
CA ILE A 155 -5.29 5.12 15.30
C ILE A 155 -5.52 3.67 15.71
N THR A 156 -6.71 3.34 16.22
CA THR A 156 -7.11 1.98 16.56
C THR A 156 -7.01 1.06 15.33
N THR A 157 -6.59 -0.20 15.50
CA THR A 157 -6.45 -1.14 14.37
C THR A 157 -7.79 -1.42 13.69
N ILE A 158 -7.79 -1.75 12.40
CA ILE A 158 -9.02 -2.10 11.67
C ILE A 158 -9.74 -3.28 12.32
N ALA A 159 -8.98 -4.28 12.80
CA ALA A 159 -9.53 -5.42 13.51
C ALA A 159 -10.32 -4.99 14.75
N ASP A 160 -9.80 -4.07 15.55
CA ASP A 160 -10.46 -3.58 16.77
C ASP A 160 -11.65 -2.67 16.44
N GLN A 161 -11.55 -1.86 15.39
CA GLN A 161 -12.61 -0.93 14.98
C GLN A 161 -13.83 -1.64 14.39
N LEU A 162 -13.62 -2.65 13.53
CA LEU A 162 -14.67 -3.22 12.67
C LEU A 162 -15.00 -4.70 12.97
N PHE A 163 -14.09 -5.42 13.63
CA PHE A 163 -14.14 -6.88 13.80
C PHE A 163 -13.87 -7.31 15.26
N ALA A 164 -14.60 -6.69 16.20
CA ALA A 164 -14.49 -6.98 17.63
C ALA A 164 -14.78 -8.44 18.01
N ASP A 165 -15.49 -9.18 17.16
CA ASP A 165 -15.81 -10.61 17.28
C ASP A 165 -14.68 -11.55 16.83
N ARG A 166 -13.56 -11.01 16.32
CA ARG A 166 -12.31 -11.74 16.02
C ARG A 166 -12.52 -13.03 15.19
N PRO A 167 -13.03 -12.93 13.96
CA PRO A 167 -13.09 -14.09 13.07
C PRO A 167 -11.67 -14.67 12.85
N GLU A 168 -11.55 -15.98 12.62
CA GLU A 168 -10.29 -16.63 12.18
C GLU A 168 -9.66 -15.88 10.98
N GLY A 169 -8.36 -15.62 11.07
CA GLY A 169 -7.60 -14.72 10.19
C GLY A 169 -7.37 -13.34 10.80
N ILE A 170 -6.53 -12.55 10.17
CA ILE A 170 -6.19 -11.18 10.64
C ILE A 170 -6.53 -10.15 9.60
N PHE A 171 -6.81 -8.92 10.05
CA PHE A 171 -6.89 -7.74 9.20
C PHE A 171 -5.66 -6.88 9.43
N THR A 172 -5.01 -6.47 8.34
CA THR A 172 -3.98 -5.43 8.37
C THR A 172 -4.35 -4.29 7.44
N SER A 173 -4.08 -3.07 7.92
CA SER A 173 -4.36 -1.83 7.21
C SER A 173 -3.37 -1.63 6.06
N LEU A 174 -3.88 -1.29 4.87
CA LEU A 174 -3.05 -0.92 3.72
C LEU A 174 -3.07 0.59 3.49
N GLY A 175 -2.00 1.10 2.88
CA GLY A 175 -1.91 2.49 2.45
C GLY A 175 -2.08 3.51 3.59
N ALA A 176 -3.08 4.38 3.47
CA ALA A 176 -3.28 5.51 4.36
C ALA A 176 -3.91 5.17 5.73
N TRP A 177 -4.30 3.90 5.94
CA TRP A 177 -4.99 3.39 7.13
C TRP A 177 -6.39 3.98 7.36
N GLY A 178 -7.31 3.18 7.92
CA GLY A 178 -8.67 3.61 8.29
C GLY A 178 -9.75 3.49 7.22
N GLY A 179 -9.45 2.84 6.08
CA GLY A 179 -10.40 2.60 4.99
C GLY A 179 -9.69 1.98 3.77
N ASP A 180 -10.22 2.22 2.57
CA ASP A 180 -9.86 1.60 1.30
C ASP A 180 -9.87 0.07 1.40
N PHE A 181 -8.78 -0.59 1.00
CA PHE A 181 -8.60 -2.02 1.16
C PHE A 181 -7.84 -2.34 2.45
N ALA A 182 -8.26 -3.41 3.12
CA ALA A 182 -7.44 -4.13 4.10
C ALA A 182 -6.99 -5.47 3.52
N LEU A 183 -5.81 -5.95 3.93
CA LEU A 183 -5.41 -7.32 3.67
C LEU A 183 -6.01 -8.22 4.75
N PHE A 184 -6.56 -9.35 4.32
CA PHE A 184 -7.19 -10.36 5.16
C PHE A 184 -6.68 -11.76 4.82
N THR A 185 -6.39 -12.57 5.84
CA THR A 185 -5.79 -13.92 5.68
C THR A 185 -6.81 -15.07 5.83
N GLY A 186 -7.98 -14.83 6.42
CA GLY A 186 -8.90 -15.89 6.85
C GLY A 186 -9.83 -16.42 5.75
N LYS A 187 -9.35 -17.26 4.84
CA LYS A 187 -10.14 -17.80 3.70
C LYS A 187 -11.51 -18.37 4.09
N LYS A 188 -11.65 -19.02 5.24
CA LYS A 188 -12.93 -19.61 5.71
C LYS A 188 -13.99 -18.57 6.06
N ASN A 189 -13.58 -17.34 6.40
CA ASN A 189 -14.47 -16.26 6.84
C ASN A 189 -14.87 -15.29 5.73
N ILE A 190 -14.57 -15.61 4.47
CA ILE A 190 -15.06 -14.83 3.33
C ILE A 190 -16.60 -14.75 3.30
N PRO A 191 -17.38 -15.82 3.55
CA PRO A 191 -18.84 -15.71 3.65
C PRO A 191 -19.29 -14.76 4.76
N TYR A 192 -18.65 -14.85 5.94
CA TYR A 192 -18.91 -13.96 7.07
C TYR A 192 -18.69 -12.48 6.70
N LEU A 193 -17.64 -12.16 5.94
CA LEU A 193 -17.38 -10.78 5.50
C LEU A 193 -18.45 -10.27 4.54
N LYS A 194 -18.94 -11.13 3.65
CA LYS A 194 -20.06 -10.79 2.76
C LYS A 194 -21.34 -10.54 3.56
N ASP A 195 -21.61 -11.35 4.58
CA ASP A 195 -22.77 -11.17 5.47
C ASP A 195 -22.68 -9.86 6.27
N LYS A 196 -21.46 -9.42 6.62
CA LYS A 196 -21.21 -8.09 7.22
C LYS A 196 -21.28 -6.92 6.22
N GLY A 197 -21.52 -7.17 4.93
CA GLY A 197 -21.70 -6.13 3.91
C GLY A 197 -20.44 -5.76 3.12
N TYR A 198 -19.34 -6.50 3.27
CA TYR A 198 -18.14 -6.31 2.44
C TYR A 198 -18.25 -7.18 1.19
N SER A 199 -18.74 -6.58 0.10
CA SER A 199 -19.04 -7.29 -1.16
C SER A 199 -17.84 -7.45 -2.08
N THR A 200 -16.90 -6.49 -2.04
CA THR A 200 -15.70 -6.48 -2.88
C THR A 200 -14.55 -7.11 -2.11
N ILE A 201 -14.30 -8.40 -2.41
CA ILE A 201 -13.20 -9.17 -1.83
C ILE A 201 -12.45 -9.84 -2.97
N LEU A 202 -11.20 -9.44 -3.18
CA LEU A 202 -10.35 -9.90 -4.27
C LEU A 202 -9.24 -10.79 -3.71
N LYS A 203 -8.82 -11.83 -4.42
CA LYS A 203 -7.62 -12.55 -4.00
C LYS A 203 -6.41 -11.69 -4.33
N LEU A 204 -5.39 -11.68 -3.47
CA LEU A 204 -4.18 -10.87 -3.72
C LEU A 204 -3.56 -11.19 -5.09
N LYS A 205 -3.54 -12.47 -5.47
CA LYS A 205 -3.04 -12.95 -6.76
C LYS A 205 -3.83 -12.51 -8.00
N GLU A 206 -5.02 -11.95 -7.83
CA GLU A 206 -5.82 -11.39 -8.94
C GLU A 206 -5.39 -9.96 -9.28
N LEU A 207 -4.70 -9.27 -8.35
CA LEU A 207 -4.26 -7.88 -8.50
C LEU A 207 -2.74 -7.72 -8.55
N CYS A 208 -1.99 -8.65 -7.94
CA CYS A 208 -0.54 -8.53 -7.81
C CYS A 208 0.19 -9.58 -8.67
N ILE A 209 1.32 -9.13 -9.24
CA ILE A 209 2.29 -9.99 -9.92
C ILE A 209 3.30 -10.46 -8.88
N TYR A 210 3.61 -11.76 -8.89
CA TYR A 210 4.66 -12.36 -8.06
C TYR A 210 5.88 -12.68 -8.90
#